data_AF-A0A1J0KKU0-F1
#
_entry.id   AF-A0A1J0KKU0-F1
#
_cell.length_a   1.000
_cell.length_b   1.000
_cell.length_c   1.000
_cell.angle_alpha   90.00
_cell.angle_beta   90.00
_cell.angle_gamma   90.00
#
_symmetry.space_group_name_H-M   'P 1'
#
loop_
_entity.id
_entity.type
_entity.pdbx_description
1 polymer ?
#
loop_
_entity_poly.entity_id
_entity_poly.type
_entity_poly.pdbx_seq_one_letter_code
_entity_poly.pdbx_strand_id
1 'polypeptide(L)'
;KKLSRVLTNLMAFERIYYKMTKKKFSQILGNKPLVITVALPVLACATMVVTHVTMAHFKFLQVVPYCYINMITYLICGVWYMLCDLLGNIALTVVDDFDQILKNISPANKIAEFRSLWMLLSRIIRDIGNAFGFTLTFLCLYLFLIITLTIYGLMSQIQAGLGIKDIGLAITGFFAGLMLLLISDEAHYASNCVKVQFQKKLLLVELNWMSDDAQQEINMFLRATEMNPTDMTLGGFFEVNRNLFKSLIATMVTYLVVLLQFQISIPEDGDEGDSTTKH
;
A
#
# COMPACT_ATOMS: atom_id res chain seq x y z
N LYS A 1 -13.89 -8.98 -13.54
CA LYS A 1 -13.68 -10.45 -13.53
C LYS A 1 -12.62 -10.90 -12.50
N LYS A 2 -11.38 -10.39 -12.52
CA LYS A 2 -10.33 -10.77 -11.54
C LYS A 2 -10.70 -10.46 -10.09
N LEU A 3 -11.24 -9.27 -9.79
CA LEU A 3 -11.68 -8.88 -8.45
C LEU A 3 -12.83 -9.74 -7.91
N SER A 4 -13.82 -10.07 -8.75
CA SER A 4 -14.91 -10.97 -8.36
C SER A 4 -14.39 -12.36 -8.02
N ARG A 5 -13.40 -12.88 -8.75
CA ARG A 5 -12.76 -14.17 -8.43
C ARG A 5 -12.05 -14.13 -7.07
N VAL A 6 -11.37 -13.03 -6.75
CA VAL A 6 -10.74 -12.81 -5.45
C VAL A 6 -11.77 -12.83 -4.33
N LEU A 7 -12.87 -12.09 -4.48
CA LEU A 7 -13.95 -12.06 -3.48
C LEU A 7 -14.59 -13.44 -3.29
N THR A 8 -14.78 -14.19 -4.37
CA THR A 8 -15.26 -15.58 -4.28
C THR A 8 -14.28 -16.48 -3.53
N ASN A 9 -12.97 -16.34 -3.77
CA ASN A 9 -11.95 -17.10 -3.05
C ASN A 9 -11.90 -16.73 -1.56
N LEU A 10 -12.10 -15.45 -1.23
CA LEU A 10 -12.18 -14.97 0.15
C LEU A 10 -13.41 -15.54 0.87
N MET A 11 -14.58 -15.55 0.22
CA MET A 11 -15.78 -16.20 0.76
C MET A 11 -15.62 -17.72 0.92
N ALA A 12 -14.92 -18.37 -0.02
CA ALA A 12 -14.62 -19.80 0.08
C ALA A 12 -13.68 -20.08 1.26
N PHE A 13 -12.65 -19.26 1.46
CA PHE A 13 -11.77 -19.32 2.62
C PHE A 13 -12.54 -19.15 3.94
N GLU A 14 -13.42 -18.14 4.01
CA GLU A 14 -14.24 -17.91 5.20
C GLU A 14 -15.11 -19.13 5.54
N ARG A 15 -15.72 -19.79 4.54
CA ARG A 15 -16.50 -21.01 4.77
C ARG A 15 -15.66 -22.16 5.30
N ILE A 16 -14.45 -22.35 4.76
CA ILE A 16 -13.53 -23.41 5.19
C ILE A 16 -13.08 -23.17 6.63
N TYR A 17 -12.65 -21.94 6.93
CA TYR A 17 -12.26 -21.55 8.28
C TYR A 17 -13.41 -21.68 9.28
N TYR A 18 -14.61 -21.20 8.94
CA TYR A 18 -15.79 -21.35 9.80
C TYR A 18 -16.11 -22.83 10.10
N LYS A 19 -15.90 -23.72 9.12
CA LYS A 19 -16.10 -25.16 9.31
C LYS A 19 -15.10 -25.75 10.31
N MET A 20 -13.85 -25.28 10.30
CA MET A 20 -12.77 -25.77 11.16
C MET A 20 -12.81 -25.16 12.58
N THR A 21 -12.97 -23.84 12.68
CA THR A 21 -12.79 -23.09 13.95
C THR A 21 -14.10 -22.66 14.59
N LYS A 22 -15.23 -22.75 13.87
CA LYS A 22 -16.59 -22.30 14.31
C LYS A 22 -16.69 -20.82 14.70
N LYS A 23 -15.68 -19.99 14.40
CA LYS A 23 -15.65 -18.54 14.65
C LYS A 23 -16.06 -17.78 13.38
N LYS A 24 -16.86 -16.71 13.52
CA LYS A 24 -17.25 -15.83 12.38
C LYS A 24 -16.29 -14.64 12.27
N PHE A 25 -15.82 -14.33 11.06
CA PHE A 25 -14.92 -13.20 10.81
C PHE A 25 -15.56 -11.82 11.05
N SER A 26 -16.89 -11.72 10.98
CA SER A 26 -17.64 -10.46 11.19
C SER A 26 -17.38 -9.78 12.55
N GLN A 27 -16.90 -10.50 13.58
CA GLN A 27 -16.56 -9.89 14.87
C GLN A 27 -15.16 -9.23 14.89
N ILE A 28 -14.31 -9.50 13.91
CA ILE A 28 -12.88 -9.13 13.92
C ILE A 28 -12.66 -7.72 13.34
N LEU A 29 -13.54 -7.25 12.45
CA LEU A 29 -13.33 -5.98 11.73
C LEU A 29 -13.76 -4.73 12.53
N GLY A 30 -14.64 -4.87 13.52
CA GLY A 30 -15.11 -3.76 14.36
C GLY A 30 -15.62 -2.54 13.56
N ASN A 31 -15.43 -1.33 14.09
CA ASN A 31 -15.88 -0.08 13.46
C ASN A 31 -14.83 0.58 12.54
N LYS A 32 -13.59 0.08 12.52
CA LYS A 32 -12.49 0.59 11.67
C LYS A 32 -12.85 0.71 10.17
N PRO A 33 -13.42 -0.31 9.50
CA PRO A 33 -13.81 -0.21 8.09
C PRO A 33 -14.80 0.95 7.83
N LEU A 34 -15.73 1.17 8.76
CA LEU A 34 -16.75 2.20 8.65
C LEU A 34 -16.11 3.58 8.80
N VAL A 35 -15.22 3.76 9.78
CA VAL A 35 -14.49 5.02 9.99
C VAL A 35 -13.64 5.36 8.76
N ILE A 36 -12.90 4.39 8.22
CA ILE A 36 -12.03 4.59 7.05
C ILE A 36 -12.88 4.95 5.81
N THR A 37 -13.99 4.23 5.59
CA THR A 37 -14.89 4.48 4.45
C THR A 37 -15.51 5.88 4.47
N VAL A 38 -15.74 6.46 5.66
CA VAL A 38 -16.30 7.81 5.80
C VAL A 38 -15.19 8.87 5.80
N ALA A 39 -14.05 8.62 6.46
CA ALA A 39 -12.97 9.58 6.60
C ALA A 39 -12.25 9.88 5.27
N LEU A 40 -12.02 8.87 4.42
CA LEU A 40 -11.29 9.06 3.16
C LEU A 40 -12.03 9.99 2.17
N PRO A 41 -13.35 9.85 1.92
CA PRO A 41 -14.11 10.80 1.11
C PRO A 41 -14.11 12.21 1.67
N VAL A 42 -14.24 12.37 3.00
CA VAL A 42 -14.19 13.68 3.65
C VAL A 42 -12.83 14.34 3.44
N LEU A 43 -11.74 13.55 3.58
CA LEU A 43 -10.38 14.02 3.32
C LEU A 43 -10.17 14.38 1.83
N ALA A 44 -10.74 13.60 0.91
CA ALA A 44 -10.72 13.89 -0.52
C ALA A 44 -11.42 15.22 -0.83
N CYS A 45 -12.59 15.47 -0.25
CA CYS A 45 -13.30 16.73 -0.40
C CYS A 45 -12.53 17.91 0.21
N ALA A 46 -11.95 17.74 1.40
CA ALA A 46 -11.16 18.79 2.05
C ALA A 46 -9.93 19.18 1.22
N THR A 47 -9.19 18.19 0.72
CA THR A 47 -8.03 18.46 -0.15
C THR A 47 -8.43 19.16 -1.45
N MET A 48 -9.58 18.80 -2.05
CA MET A 48 -10.10 19.50 -3.23
C MET A 48 -10.48 20.95 -2.96
N VAL A 49 -11.14 21.23 -1.83
CA VAL A 49 -11.50 22.61 -1.46
C VAL A 49 -10.24 23.45 -1.30
N VAL A 50 -9.23 22.92 -0.61
CA VAL A 50 -7.94 23.61 -0.44
C VAL A 50 -7.29 23.88 -1.81
N THR A 51 -7.19 22.89 -2.69
CA THR A 51 -6.56 23.08 -3.99
C THR A 51 -7.33 24.07 -4.86
N HIS A 52 -8.66 24.05 -4.83
CA HIS A 52 -9.49 25.00 -5.58
C HIS A 52 -9.34 26.44 -5.08
N VAL A 53 -9.34 26.66 -3.76
CA VAL A 53 -9.11 27.98 -3.16
C VAL A 53 -7.72 28.52 -3.51
N THR A 54 -6.75 27.61 -3.60
CA THR A 54 -5.34 27.96 -3.71
C THR A 54 -4.86 28.13 -5.16
N MET A 55 -5.51 27.46 -6.12
CA MET A 55 -5.23 27.55 -7.56
C MET A 55 -6.34 28.27 -8.34
N ALA A 56 -6.63 29.52 -7.95
CA ALA A 56 -7.73 30.35 -8.47
C ALA A 56 -7.71 30.67 -9.99
N HIS A 57 -6.75 30.14 -10.77
CA HIS A 57 -6.63 30.39 -12.22
C HIS A 57 -7.22 29.30 -13.13
N PHE A 58 -7.71 28.17 -12.60
CA PHE A 58 -8.28 27.12 -13.44
C PHE A 58 -9.70 27.48 -13.92
N LYS A 59 -9.94 27.29 -15.23
CA LYS A 59 -11.29 27.39 -15.80
C LYS A 59 -12.16 26.32 -15.14
N PHE A 60 -13.41 26.66 -14.79
CA PHE A 60 -14.36 25.75 -14.14
C PHE A 60 -14.51 24.38 -14.86
N LEU A 61 -14.39 24.39 -16.18
CA LEU A 61 -14.48 23.20 -17.04
C LEU A 61 -13.31 22.20 -16.81
N GLN A 62 -12.16 22.65 -16.33
CA GLN A 62 -10.99 21.81 -15.99
C GLN A 62 -11.04 21.28 -14.55
N VAL A 63 -11.86 21.87 -13.68
CA VAL A 63 -12.01 21.46 -12.27
C VAL A 63 -12.74 20.13 -12.14
N VAL A 64 -13.72 19.87 -13.02
CA VAL A 64 -14.53 18.64 -13.00
C VAL A 64 -13.69 17.36 -13.14
N PRO A 65 -12.84 17.20 -14.18
CA PRO A 65 -12.01 15.99 -14.31
C PRO A 65 -10.98 15.87 -13.18
N TYR A 66 -10.45 16.99 -12.67
CA TYR A 66 -9.52 16.98 -11.54
C TYR A 66 -10.18 16.43 -10.27
N CYS A 67 -11.38 16.89 -9.95
CA CYS A 67 -12.16 16.41 -8.81
C CYS A 67 -12.49 14.91 -8.94
N TYR A 68 -12.84 14.46 -10.14
CA TYR A 68 -13.10 13.06 -10.43
C TYR A 68 -11.86 12.16 -10.22
N ILE A 69 -10.70 12.56 -10.76
CA ILE A 69 -9.44 11.82 -10.60
C ILE A 69 -9.03 11.75 -9.13
N ASN A 70 -9.13 12.87 -8.42
CA ASN A 70 -8.81 12.89 -7.00
C ASN A 70 -9.71 11.94 -6.21
N MET A 71 -11.04 12.02 -6.41
CA MET A 71 -11.96 11.16 -5.68
C MET A 71 -11.71 9.68 -5.95
N ILE A 72 -11.48 9.30 -7.21
CA ILE A 72 -11.14 7.92 -7.57
C ILE A 72 -9.84 7.46 -6.92
N THR A 73 -8.81 8.32 -6.88
CA THR A 73 -7.52 8.02 -6.26
C THR A 73 -7.70 7.66 -4.77
N TYR A 74 -8.44 8.50 -4.03
CA TYR A 74 -8.77 8.26 -2.63
C TYR A 74 -9.57 6.97 -2.44
N LEU A 75 -10.57 6.72 -3.27
CA LEU A 75 -11.40 5.50 -3.18
C LEU A 75 -10.59 4.22 -3.44
N ILE A 76 -9.76 4.20 -4.49
CA ILE A 76 -8.93 3.04 -4.82
C ILE A 76 -7.92 2.78 -3.70
N CYS A 77 -7.28 3.84 -3.18
CA CYS A 77 -6.36 3.73 -2.06
C CYS A 77 -7.06 3.18 -0.80
N GLY A 78 -8.27 3.66 -0.51
CA GLY A 78 -9.07 3.18 0.62
C GLY A 78 -9.47 1.71 0.48
N VAL A 79 -9.92 1.29 -0.70
CA VAL A 79 -10.26 -0.12 -0.96
C VAL A 79 -9.03 -1.02 -0.81
N TRP A 80 -7.88 -0.59 -1.33
CA TRP A 80 -6.62 -1.31 -1.19
C TRP A 80 -6.21 -1.47 0.29
N TYR A 81 -6.21 -0.37 1.03
CA TYR A 81 -5.92 -0.34 2.47
C TYR A 81 -6.79 -1.35 3.22
N MET A 82 -8.11 -1.29 3.00
CA MET A 82 -9.08 -2.16 3.67
C MET A 82 -8.86 -3.64 3.37
N LEU A 83 -8.51 -3.99 2.12
CA LEU A 83 -8.24 -5.37 1.74
C LEU A 83 -6.96 -5.91 2.38
N CYS A 84 -5.90 -5.10 2.45
CA CYS A 84 -4.64 -5.48 3.07
C CYS A 84 -4.79 -5.65 4.59
N ASP A 85 -5.44 -4.70 5.27
CA ASP A 85 -5.72 -4.77 6.71
C ASP A 85 -6.58 -6.00 7.04
N LEU A 86 -7.64 -6.24 6.26
CA LEU A 86 -8.48 -7.43 6.42
C LEU A 86 -7.65 -8.72 6.31
N LEU A 87 -6.79 -8.84 5.30
CA LEU A 87 -5.94 -10.01 5.12
C LEU A 87 -4.92 -10.18 6.26
N GLY A 88 -4.30 -9.07 6.71
CA GLY A 88 -3.38 -9.09 7.84
C GLY A 88 -4.06 -9.59 9.11
N ASN A 89 -5.26 -9.08 9.41
CA ASN A 89 -6.04 -9.49 10.58
C ASN A 89 -6.51 -10.94 10.48
N ILE A 90 -6.92 -11.40 9.29
CA ILE A 90 -7.22 -12.82 9.04
C ILE A 90 -5.99 -13.69 9.31
N ALA A 91 -4.83 -13.30 8.77
CA ALA A 91 -3.58 -14.02 8.96
C ALA A 91 -3.24 -14.16 10.45
N LEU A 92 -3.27 -13.06 11.19
CA LEU A 92 -2.99 -13.05 12.63
C LEU A 92 -3.96 -13.95 13.41
N THR A 93 -5.26 -13.89 13.11
CA THR A 93 -6.26 -14.74 13.76
C THR A 93 -5.98 -16.23 13.52
N VAL A 94 -5.64 -16.59 12.27
CA VAL A 94 -5.30 -17.97 11.93
C VAL A 94 -4.01 -18.42 12.63
N VAL A 95 -3.02 -17.53 12.74
CA VAL A 95 -1.78 -17.79 13.49
C VAL A 95 -2.06 -18.04 14.97
N ASP A 96 -2.91 -17.23 15.59
CA ASP A 96 -3.23 -17.35 17.01
C ASP A 96 -4.02 -18.62 17.31
N ASP A 97 -4.98 -18.98 16.45
CA ASP A 97 -5.69 -20.26 16.56
C ASP A 97 -4.76 -21.45 16.35
N PHE A 98 -3.80 -21.34 15.42
CA PHE A 98 -2.78 -22.36 15.20
C PHE A 98 -1.86 -22.52 16.42
N ASP A 99 -1.40 -21.43 17.03
CA ASP A 99 -0.58 -21.45 18.25
C ASP A 99 -1.32 -22.12 19.44
N GLN A 100 -2.61 -21.86 19.59
CA GLN A 100 -3.44 -22.51 20.61
C GLN A 100 -3.55 -24.03 20.38
N ILE A 101 -3.62 -24.46 19.11
CA ILE A 101 -3.74 -25.87 18.73
C ILE A 101 -2.40 -26.60 18.91
N LEU A 102 -1.28 -25.93 18.62
CA LEU A 102 0.06 -26.46 18.84
C LEU A 102 0.35 -26.72 20.33
N LYS A 103 -0.09 -25.80 21.21
CA LYS A 103 0.08 -25.94 22.67
C LYS A 103 -0.68 -27.13 23.28
N ASN A 104 -1.76 -27.58 22.64
CA ASN A 104 -2.64 -28.62 23.15
C ASN A 104 -2.32 -30.05 22.64
N ILE A 105 -1.08 -30.29 22.18
CA ILE A 105 -0.62 -31.59 21.63
C ILE A 105 -1.62 -32.13 20.59
N SER A 106 -1.77 -31.39 19.50
CA SER A 106 -2.74 -31.73 18.47
C SER A 106 -2.25 -32.83 17.52
N PRO A 107 -3.17 -33.69 17.02
CA PRO A 107 -2.84 -34.71 16.03
C PRO A 107 -2.35 -34.09 14.71
N ALA A 108 -1.43 -34.77 14.04
CA ALA A 108 -0.82 -34.35 12.77
C ALA A 108 -1.83 -33.90 11.71
N ASN A 109 -3.02 -34.52 11.66
CA ASN A 109 -4.09 -34.16 10.74
C ASN A 109 -4.55 -32.70 10.90
N LYS A 110 -4.63 -32.16 12.12
CA LYS A 110 -5.01 -30.74 12.33
C LYS A 110 -3.93 -29.81 11.80
N ILE A 111 -2.66 -30.14 11.97
CA ILE A 111 -1.53 -29.35 11.45
C ILE A 111 -1.57 -29.30 9.92
N ALA A 112 -1.88 -30.43 9.28
CA ALA A 112 -2.06 -30.50 7.82
C ALA A 112 -3.22 -29.61 7.33
N GLU A 113 -4.35 -29.57 8.05
CA GLU A 113 -5.47 -28.69 7.70
C GLU A 113 -5.08 -27.21 7.82
N PHE A 114 -4.35 -26.80 8.86
CA PHE A 114 -3.84 -25.43 9.00
C PHE A 114 -2.83 -25.04 7.92
N ARG A 115 -1.95 -25.97 7.52
CA ARG A 115 -1.06 -25.78 6.36
C ARG A 115 -1.87 -25.51 5.08
N SER A 116 -2.96 -26.25 4.86
CA SER A 116 -3.84 -26.04 3.70
C SER A 116 -4.51 -24.66 3.72
N LEU A 117 -4.94 -24.22 4.90
CA LEU A 117 -5.55 -22.91 5.12
C LEU A 117 -4.55 -21.77 4.86
N TRP A 118 -3.33 -21.92 5.36
CA TRP A 118 -2.24 -20.98 5.10
C TRP A 118 -1.87 -20.91 3.61
N MET A 119 -1.82 -22.05 2.90
CA MET A 119 -1.58 -22.05 1.45
C MET A 119 -2.68 -21.31 0.69
N LEU A 120 -3.94 -21.48 1.10
CA LEU A 120 -5.07 -20.76 0.52
C LEU A 120 -4.97 -19.25 0.79
N LEU A 121 -4.62 -18.84 2.02
CA LEU A 121 -4.40 -17.44 2.36
C LEU A 121 -3.26 -16.81 1.56
N SER A 122 -2.14 -17.51 1.43
CA SER A 122 -0.99 -17.13 0.61
C SER A 122 -1.31 -17.04 -0.88
N ARG A 123 -2.29 -17.79 -1.36
CA ARG A 123 -2.82 -17.66 -2.73
C ARG A 123 -3.70 -16.42 -2.86
N ILE A 124 -4.58 -16.17 -1.89
CA ILE A 124 -5.50 -15.01 -1.90
C ILE A 124 -4.73 -13.69 -1.91
N ILE A 125 -3.71 -13.54 -1.07
CA ILE A 125 -2.90 -12.31 -1.03
C ILE A 125 -2.21 -12.03 -2.37
N ARG A 126 -1.66 -13.07 -3.02
CA ARG A 126 -1.07 -12.94 -4.37
C ARG A 126 -2.11 -12.63 -5.44
N ASP A 127 -3.28 -13.28 -5.38
CA ASP A 127 -4.37 -13.03 -6.32
C ASP A 127 -4.91 -11.59 -6.18
N ILE A 128 -4.92 -11.02 -4.97
CA ILE A 128 -5.25 -9.60 -4.72
C ILE A 128 -4.22 -8.68 -5.36
N GLY A 129 -2.93 -8.91 -5.10
CA GLY A 129 -1.85 -8.13 -5.72
C GLY A 129 -1.92 -8.16 -7.25
N ASN A 130 -2.16 -9.32 -7.84
CA ASN A 130 -2.27 -9.46 -9.29
C ASN A 130 -3.58 -8.86 -9.85
N ALA A 131 -4.69 -8.89 -9.09
CA ALA A 131 -5.95 -8.28 -9.50
C ALA A 131 -5.86 -6.75 -9.52
N PHE A 132 -5.21 -6.15 -8.52
CA PHE A 132 -4.96 -4.72 -8.42
C PHE A 132 -3.68 -4.27 -9.14
N GLY A 133 -2.89 -5.21 -9.67
CA GLY A 133 -1.59 -5.03 -10.32
C GLY A 133 -1.51 -3.77 -11.16
N PHE A 134 -2.23 -3.75 -12.28
CA PHE A 134 -2.24 -2.61 -13.19
C PHE A 134 -2.74 -1.32 -12.55
N THR A 135 -3.79 -1.40 -11.72
CA THR A 135 -4.40 -0.22 -11.11
C THR A 135 -3.42 0.46 -10.15
N LEU A 136 -2.73 -0.32 -9.31
CA LEU A 136 -1.75 0.20 -8.37
C LEU A 136 -0.46 0.62 -9.06
N THR A 137 -0.05 -0.03 -10.15
CA THR A 137 1.08 0.45 -10.96
C THR A 137 0.83 1.87 -11.46
N PHE A 138 -0.33 2.10 -12.11
CA PHE A 138 -0.70 3.44 -12.57
C PHE A 138 -0.86 4.42 -11.41
N LEU A 139 -1.45 3.99 -10.29
CA LEU A 139 -1.61 4.84 -9.11
C LEU A 139 -0.25 5.25 -8.51
N CYS A 140 0.70 4.32 -8.40
CA CYS A 140 2.04 4.62 -7.88
C CYS A 140 2.79 5.59 -8.81
N LEU A 141 2.71 5.40 -10.13
CA LEU A 141 3.30 6.31 -11.11
C LEU A 141 2.64 7.70 -11.06
N TYR A 142 1.31 7.75 -10.95
CA TYR A 142 0.57 9.00 -10.80
C TYR A 142 1.00 9.75 -9.54
N LEU A 143 1.00 9.08 -8.38
CA LEU A 143 1.45 9.67 -7.11
C LEU A 143 2.91 10.12 -7.20
N PHE A 144 3.77 9.33 -7.86
CA PHE A 144 5.17 9.68 -8.06
C PHE A 144 5.34 10.99 -8.83
N LEU A 145 4.61 11.16 -9.94
CA LEU A 145 4.65 12.38 -10.74
C LEU A 145 4.10 13.58 -9.97
N ILE A 146 2.98 13.42 -9.25
CA ILE A 146 2.40 14.48 -8.44
C ILE A 146 3.37 14.95 -7.35
N ILE A 147 3.99 14.03 -6.61
CA ILE A 147 4.97 14.37 -5.57
C ILE A 147 6.17 15.09 -6.18
N THR A 148 6.71 14.59 -7.31
CA THR A 148 7.87 15.22 -7.98
C THR A 148 7.55 16.64 -8.44
N LEU A 149 6.41 16.83 -9.12
CA LEU A 149 6.00 18.14 -9.63
C LEU A 149 5.67 19.13 -8.51
N THR A 150 5.05 18.67 -7.42
CA THR A 150 4.76 19.53 -6.27
C THR A 150 6.03 19.94 -5.54
N ILE A 151 6.98 19.04 -5.29
CA ILE A 151 8.25 19.42 -4.65
C ILE A 151 9.05 20.37 -5.56
N TYR A 152 9.12 20.10 -6.86
CA TYR A 152 9.76 20.99 -7.81
C TYR A 152 9.12 22.39 -7.83
N GLY A 153 7.79 22.46 -7.90
CA GLY A 153 7.05 23.72 -7.92
C GLY A 153 7.20 24.55 -6.64
N LEU A 154 7.42 23.89 -5.50
CA LEU A 154 7.78 24.57 -4.25
C LEU A 154 9.22 25.08 -4.29
N MET A 155 10.17 24.25 -4.74
CA MET A 155 11.59 24.60 -4.77
C MET A 155 11.88 25.74 -5.75
N SER A 156 11.23 25.77 -6.92
CA SER A 156 11.45 26.81 -7.94
C SER A 156 11.00 28.21 -7.49
N GLN A 157 10.11 28.30 -6.51
CA GLN A 157 9.58 29.56 -6.00
C GLN A 157 10.22 30.04 -4.69
N ILE A 158 11.11 29.25 -4.09
CA ILE A 158 11.82 29.64 -2.86
C ILE A 158 12.56 30.98 -3.03
N GLN A 159 13.06 31.29 -4.23
CA GLN A 159 13.77 32.53 -4.52
C GLN A 159 12.83 33.74 -4.70
N ALA A 160 11.61 33.54 -5.19
CA ALA A 160 10.63 34.61 -5.48
C ALA A 160 9.71 34.94 -4.29
N GLY A 161 9.75 34.12 -3.23
CA GLY A 161 8.89 34.22 -2.04
C GLY A 161 7.66 33.31 -2.10
N LEU A 162 7.26 32.77 -0.96
CA LEU A 162 6.14 31.83 -0.86
C LEU A 162 4.80 32.56 -0.90
N GLY A 163 3.99 32.25 -1.91
CA GLY A 163 2.62 32.72 -2.06
C GLY A 163 1.59 31.75 -1.46
N ILE A 164 0.33 32.17 -1.44
CA ILE A 164 -0.80 31.32 -1.01
C ILE A 164 -0.86 30.04 -1.84
N LYS A 165 -0.58 30.12 -3.15
CA LYS A 165 -0.53 28.98 -4.08
C LYS A 165 0.39 27.83 -3.64
N ASP A 166 1.49 28.17 -2.97
CA ASP A 166 2.51 27.19 -2.56
C ASP A 166 2.04 26.36 -1.37
N ILE A 167 1.18 26.92 -0.52
CA ILE A 167 0.54 26.20 0.58
C ILE A 167 -0.31 25.03 0.05
N GLY A 168 -1.10 25.26 -0.99
CA GLY A 168 -1.91 24.22 -1.61
C GLY A 168 -1.07 23.16 -2.33
N LEU A 169 0.05 23.56 -2.93
CA LEU A 169 1.03 22.65 -3.51
C LEU A 169 1.67 21.74 -2.44
N ALA A 170 2.07 22.31 -1.31
CA ALA A 170 2.66 21.58 -0.19
C ALA A 170 1.68 20.58 0.44
N ILE A 171 0.43 20.99 0.65
CA ILE A 171 -0.62 20.11 1.18
C ILE A 171 -0.87 18.95 0.20
N THR A 172 -0.97 19.23 -1.11
CA THR A 172 -1.16 18.20 -2.13
C THR A 172 0.00 17.20 -2.15
N GLY A 173 1.25 17.68 -2.14
CA GLY A 173 2.43 16.83 -2.12
C GLY A 173 2.51 15.98 -0.85
N PHE A 174 2.18 16.55 0.31
CA PHE A 174 2.15 15.83 1.59
C PHE A 174 1.12 14.69 1.58
N PHE A 175 -0.12 14.95 1.17
CA PHE A 175 -1.15 13.91 1.11
C PHE A 175 -0.86 12.84 0.06
N ALA A 176 -0.31 13.22 -1.10
CA ALA A 176 0.13 12.25 -2.10
C ALA A 176 1.25 11.34 -1.57
N GLY A 177 2.21 11.91 -0.83
CA GLY A 177 3.27 11.16 -0.16
C GLY A 177 2.73 10.20 0.90
N LEU A 178 1.79 10.66 1.74
CA LEU A 178 1.11 9.81 2.72
C LEU A 178 0.36 8.65 2.07
N MET A 179 -0.34 8.88 0.96
CA MET A 179 -1.00 7.79 0.24
C MET A 179 -0.02 6.75 -0.27
N LEU A 180 1.08 7.18 -0.88
CA LEU A 180 2.09 6.26 -1.40
C LEU A 180 2.72 5.43 -0.28
N LEU A 181 2.94 6.05 0.89
CA LEU A 181 3.36 5.37 2.11
C LEU A 181 2.34 4.32 2.55
N LEU A 182 1.06 4.68 2.69
CA LEU A 182 0.01 3.76 3.13
C LEU A 182 -0.15 2.56 2.19
N ILE A 183 -0.11 2.78 0.87
CA ILE A 183 -0.18 1.70 -0.12
C ILE A 183 0.96 0.69 0.07
N SER A 184 2.18 1.22 0.24
CA SER A 184 3.40 0.42 0.35
C SER A 184 3.53 -0.27 1.71
N ASP A 185 3.07 0.40 2.76
CA ASP A 185 3.16 -0.09 4.13
C ASP A 185 2.16 -1.20 4.41
N GLU A 186 0.90 -1.02 4.01
CA GLU A 186 -0.14 -2.02 4.24
C GLU A 186 0.08 -3.29 3.41
N ALA A 187 0.57 -3.13 2.18
CA ALA A 187 0.96 -4.28 1.36
C ALA A 187 2.08 -5.09 2.03
N HIS A 188 3.08 -4.38 2.58
CA HIS A 188 4.17 -5.01 3.31
C HIS A 188 3.66 -5.67 4.61
N TYR A 189 2.79 -4.99 5.36
CA TYR A 189 2.18 -5.50 6.58
C TYR A 189 1.41 -6.81 6.33
N ALA A 190 0.53 -6.83 5.32
CA ALA A 190 -0.25 -8.02 4.98
C ALA A 190 0.65 -9.20 4.58
N SER A 191 1.63 -8.98 3.70
CA SER A 191 2.58 -10.03 3.27
C SER A 191 3.44 -10.54 4.43
N ASN A 192 3.87 -9.64 5.32
CA ASN A 192 4.66 -10.00 6.49
C ASN A 192 3.85 -10.81 7.52
N CYS A 193 2.57 -10.48 7.71
CA CYS A 193 1.68 -11.23 8.60
C CYS A 193 1.47 -12.67 8.11
N VAL A 194 1.27 -12.88 6.81
CA VAL A 194 1.07 -14.23 6.24
C VAL A 194 2.36 -15.07 6.30
N LYS A 195 3.54 -14.45 6.20
CA LYS A 195 4.82 -15.18 6.18
C LYS A 195 5.45 -15.31 7.56
N VAL A 196 5.90 -14.19 8.11
CA VAL A 196 6.83 -14.14 9.24
C VAL A 196 6.14 -14.55 10.52
N GLN A 197 4.87 -14.22 10.71
CA GLN A 197 4.16 -14.61 11.93
C GLN A 197 3.93 -16.13 12.01
N PHE A 198 3.58 -16.76 10.90
CA PHE A 198 3.48 -18.22 10.81
C PHE A 198 4.84 -18.89 11.03
N GLN A 199 5.89 -18.41 10.35
CA GLN A 199 7.25 -18.94 10.53
C GLN A 199 7.73 -18.82 11.97
N LYS A 200 7.53 -17.65 12.60
CA LYS A 200 7.90 -17.41 13.99
C LYS A 200 7.21 -18.38 14.94
N LYS A 201 5.90 -18.61 14.77
CA LYS A 201 5.17 -19.58 15.61
C LYS A 201 5.65 -21.00 15.36
N LEU A 202 5.84 -21.42 14.11
CA LEU A 202 6.32 -22.75 13.77
C LEU A 202 7.71 -23.05 14.37
N LEU A 203 8.62 -22.08 14.35
CA LEU A 203 9.98 -22.23 14.89
C LEU A 203 10.02 -22.22 16.43
N LEU A 204 9.01 -21.65 17.09
CA LEU A 204 8.93 -21.59 18.55
C LEU A 204 8.27 -22.84 19.17
N VAL A 205 7.79 -23.78 18.36
CA VAL A 205 7.21 -25.03 18.86
C VAL A 205 8.31 -25.98 19.32
N GLU A 206 8.20 -26.46 20.56
CA GLU A 206 9.06 -27.54 21.07
C GLU A 206 8.66 -28.87 20.43
N LEU A 207 9.44 -29.33 19.46
CA LEU A 207 9.20 -30.58 18.74
C LEU A 207 9.34 -31.83 19.63
N ASN A 208 10.08 -31.73 20.73
CA ASN A 208 10.51 -32.86 21.56
C ASN A 208 9.34 -33.63 22.25
N TRP A 209 8.16 -33.01 22.33
CA TRP A 209 6.97 -33.57 22.97
C TRP A 209 5.89 -33.98 21.96
N MET A 210 6.14 -33.78 20.66
CA MET A 210 5.21 -34.12 19.58
C MET A 210 5.54 -35.48 18.98
N SER A 211 4.51 -36.16 18.47
CA SER A 211 4.68 -37.41 17.73
C SER A 211 5.48 -37.21 16.44
N ASP A 212 6.19 -38.24 15.99
CA ASP A 212 7.00 -38.20 14.77
C ASP A 212 6.21 -37.72 13.54
N ASP A 213 4.95 -38.15 13.41
CA ASP A 213 4.04 -37.69 12.35
C ASP A 213 3.75 -36.17 12.42
N ALA A 214 3.59 -35.62 13.63
CA ALA A 214 3.34 -34.20 13.83
C ALA A 214 4.60 -33.37 13.58
N GLN A 215 5.77 -33.87 13.97
CA GLN A 215 7.06 -33.26 13.65
C GLN A 215 7.30 -33.22 12.12
N GLN A 216 6.97 -34.31 11.42
CA GLN A 216 7.08 -34.37 9.96
C GLN A 216 6.15 -33.34 9.29
N GLU A 217 4.90 -33.22 9.74
CA GLU A 217 3.97 -32.20 9.21
C GLU A 217 4.44 -30.77 9.50
N ILE A 218 5.00 -30.48 10.68
CA ILE A 218 5.58 -29.16 10.98
C ILE A 218 6.76 -28.85 10.07
N ASN A 219 7.66 -29.81 9.84
CA ASN A 219 8.78 -29.63 8.92
C ASN A 219 8.30 -29.40 7.47
N MET A 220 7.26 -30.14 7.04
CA MET A 220 6.64 -29.91 5.73
C MET A 220 5.97 -28.54 5.64
N PHE A 221 5.35 -28.06 6.73
CA PHE A 221 4.75 -26.73 6.77
C PHE A 221 5.82 -25.63 6.75
N LEU A 222 6.85 -25.73 7.59
CA LEU A 222 7.96 -24.78 7.60
C LEU A 222 8.60 -24.66 6.21
N ARG A 223 8.90 -25.80 5.57
CA ARG A 223 9.39 -25.81 4.18
C ARG A 223 8.41 -25.18 3.20
N ALA A 224 7.11 -25.41 3.36
CA ALA A 224 6.09 -24.75 2.53
C ALA A 224 6.08 -23.22 2.73
N THR A 225 6.32 -22.72 3.94
CA THR A 225 6.43 -21.28 4.22
C THR A 225 7.67 -20.64 3.63
N GLU A 226 8.78 -21.38 3.53
CA GLU A 226 10.01 -20.90 2.91
C GLU A 226 9.93 -20.89 1.38
N MET A 227 9.34 -21.94 0.80
CA MET A 227 9.35 -22.16 -0.65
C MET A 227 8.25 -21.37 -1.39
N ASN A 228 7.18 -20.94 -0.71
CA ASN A 228 6.10 -20.19 -1.36
C ASN A 228 6.24 -18.68 -1.15
N PRO A 229 6.30 -17.88 -2.23
CA PRO A 229 6.26 -16.43 -2.10
C PRO A 229 4.88 -15.98 -1.60
N THR A 230 4.87 -15.13 -0.59
CA THR A 230 3.68 -14.46 -0.03
C THR A 230 3.69 -12.96 -0.31
N ASP A 231 4.76 -12.48 -0.93
CA ASP A 231 4.96 -11.08 -1.26
C ASP A 231 3.98 -10.65 -2.35
N MET A 232 3.34 -9.52 -2.11
CA MET A 232 2.30 -9.03 -3.00
C MET A 232 2.94 -8.35 -4.21
N THR A 233 2.81 -8.98 -5.38
CA THR A 233 3.37 -8.50 -6.65
C THR A 233 2.32 -7.81 -7.51
N LEU A 234 2.70 -6.70 -8.15
CA LEU A 234 1.84 -6.00 -9.12
C LEU A 234 2.08 -6.56 -10.51
N GLY A 235 1.20 -7.49 -10.92
CA GLY A 235 1.25 -8.11 -12.24
C GLY A 235 2.55 -8.89 -12.53
N GLY A 236 3.32 -9.23 -11.49
CA GLY A 236 4.62 -9.91 -11.62
C GLY A 236 5.82 -9.01 -11.94
N PHE A 237 5.62 -7.69 -12.09
CA PHE A 237 6.70 -6.77 -12.45
C PHE A 237 7.48 -6.26 -11.25
N PHE A 238 6.80 -5.95 -10.16
CA PHE A 238 7.43 -5.43 -8.94
C PHE A 238 6.62 -5.78 -7.70
N GLU A 239 7.32 -5.90 -6.57
CA GLU A 239 6.72 -6.13 -5.26
C GLU A 239 6.26 -4.80 -4.65
N VAL A 240 5.04 -4.77 -4.11
CA VAL A 240 4.57 -3.64 -3.32
C VAL A 240 5.06 -3.83 -1.90
N ASN A 241 6.14 -3.14 -1.56
CA ASN A 241 6.71 -3.16 -0.22
C ASN A 241 7.33 -1.80 0.12
N ARG A 242 7.80 -1.65 1.35
CA ARG A 242 8.49 -0.44 1.81
C ARG A 242 9.75 -0.11 0.96
N ASN A 243 10.34 -1.08 0.27
CA ASN A 243 11.48 -0.83 -0.62
C ASN A 243 11.05 -0.12 -1.91
N LEU A 244 9.86 -0.41 -2.44
CA LEU A 244 9.29 0.34 -3.57
C LEU A 244 9.16 1.82 -3.21
N PHE A 245 8.59 2.13 -2.04
CA PHE A 245 8.51 3.51 -1.57
C PHE A 245 9.89 4.18 -1.49
N LYS A 246 10.86 3.53 -0.83
CA LYS A 246 12.23 4.06 -0.72
C LYS A 246 12.88 4.32 -2.09
N SER A 247 12.71 3.37 -3.02
CA SER A 247 13.24 3.47 -4.38
C SER A 247 12.62 4.64 -5.14
N LEU A 248 11.30 4.81 -5.03
CA LEU A 248 10.59 5.93 -5.64
C LEU A 248 11.06 7.28 -5.07
N ILE A 249 11.20 7.42 -3.74
CA ILE A 249 11.71 8.65 -3.12
C ILE A 249 13.14 8.96 -3.58
N ALA A 250 14.04 7.98 -3.59
CA ALA A 250 15.40 8.16 -4.08
C ALA A 250 15.41 8.63 -5.55
N THR A 251 14.56 8.03 -6.37
CA THR A 251 14.39 8.40 -7.78
C THR A 251 13.83 9.83 -7.92
N MET A 252 12.84 10.23 -7.11
CA MET A 252 12.31 11.60 -7.08
C MET A 252 13.41 12.61 -6.77
N VAL A 253 14.22 12.35 -5.73
CA VAL A 253 15.32 13.23 -5.35
C VAL A 253 16.31 13.40 -6.50
N THR A 254 16.70 12.31 -7.17
CA THR A 254 17.58 12.37 -8.35
C THR A 254 16.99 13.24 -9.46
N TYR A 255 15.71 13.05 -9.80
CA TYR A 255 15.05 13.86 -10.82
C TYR A 255 14.94 15.34 -10.41
N LEU A 256 14.63 15.62 -9.14
CA LEU A 256 14.55 16.99 -8.62
C LEU A 256 15.89 17.71 -8.73
N VAL A 257 17.00 17.05 -8.37
CA VAL A 257 18.35 17.61 -8.51
C VAL A 257 18.63 17.98 -9.96
N VAL A 258 18.32 17.08 -10.90
CA VAL A 258 18.51 17.34 -12.34
C VAL A 258 17.66 18.52 -12.83
N LEU A 259 16.38 18.59 -12.41
CA LEU A 259 15.50 19.69 -12.80
C LEU A 259 15.97 21.03 -12.24
N LEU A 260 16.44 21.07 -11.00
CA LEU A 260 17.01 22.28 -10.39
C LEU A 260 18.30 22.71 -11.08
N GLN A 261 19.16 21.76 -11.45
CA GLN A 261 20.38 22.06 -12.22
C GLN A 261 20.05 22.70 -13.56
N PHE A 262 19.05 22.18 -14.28
CA PHE A 262 18.58 22.79 -15.52
C PHE A 262 18.05 24.20 -15.29
N GLN A 263 17.27 24.42 -14.24
CA GLN A 263 16.74 25.75 -13.91
C GLN A 263 17.86 26.77 -13.65
N ILE A 264 18.89 26.41 -12.87
CA ILE A 264 20.03 27.29 -12.58
C ILE A 264 20.89 27.57 -13.82
N SER A 265 20.94 26.62 -14.77
CA SER A 265 21.75 26.75 -15.98
C SER A 265 21.14 27.65 -17.06
N ILE A 266 19.86 28.00 -16.96
CA ILE A 266 19.20 28.90 -17.92
C ILE A 266 19.62 30.34 -17.55
N PRO A 267 20.33 31.06 -18.44
CA PRO A 267 20.65 32.47 -18.20
C PRO A 267 19.36 33.27 -18.06
N GLU A 268 19.26 34.12 -17.03
CA GLU A 268 18.23 35.16 -16.98
C GLU A 268 18.56 36.17 -18.09
N ASP A 269 17.92 36.06 -19.24
CA ASP A 269 18.04 37.05 -20.31
C ASP A 269 17.45 38.38 -19.82
N GLY A 270 18.30 39.23 -19.25
CA GLY A 270 17.94 40.61 -18.91
C GLY A 270 18.75 41.25 -17.81
N ASP A 271 20.05 41.46 -17.99
CA ASP A 271 20.66 42.73 -17.57
C ASP A 271 21.96 43.05 -18.32
N GLU A 272 22.20 44.34 -18.51
CA GLU A 272 23.40 45.01 -19.03
C GLU A 272 23.56 45.21 -20.56
N GLY A 273 23.02 46.35 -21.00
CA GLY A 273 23.41 47.06 -22.22
C GLY A 273 23.18 48.57 -22.15
N ASP A 274 23.23 49.19 -20.96
CA ASP A 274 23.39 50.64 -20.85
C ASP A 274 24.88 50.96 -21.07
N SER A 275 25.22 51.32 -22.31
CA SER A 275 26.48 52.00 -22.61
C SER A 275 26.19 53.42 -23.05
N THR A 276 25.86 54.28 -22.08
CA THR A 276 26.08 55.71 -22.19
C THR A 276 27.59 55.99 -22.17
N THR A 277 28.21 56.34 -23.31
CA THR A 277 29.45 57.12 -23.28
C THR A 277 29.56 58.05 -24.49
N LYS A 278 29.72 59.33 -24.14
CA LYS A 278 29.99 60.51 -24.96
C LYS A 278 31.20 60.32 -25.87
N HIS A 279 31.09 60.70 -27.15
CA HIS A 279 31.86 61.81 -27.75
C HIS A 279 31.33 62.18 -29.13
#